data_AF-A0A8T3WE04-F1
#
_entry.id   AF-A0A8T3WE04-F1
#
_cell.length_a   1.000
_cell.length_b   1.000
_cell.length_c   1.000
_cell.angle_alpha   90.00
_cell.angle_beta   90.00
_cell.angle_gamma   90.00
#
_symmetry.space_group_name_H-M   'P 1'
#
loop_
_entity.id
_entity.type
_entity.pdbx_description
1 polymer ?
#
loop_
_entity_poly.entity_id
_entity_poly.type
_entity_poly.pdbx_seq_one_letter_code
_entity_poly.pdbx_strand_id
1 'polypeptide(L)' 'MMICPNCKSRLKKVKVNVEDAKTKAISYQCTNCDYFTFEPSSSIQVLREIKEKESPLKIRRKQ' A
#
# COMPACT_ATOMS: atom_id res chain seq x y z
N MET A 1 6.21 1.40 18.90
CA MET A 1 7.00 0.41 18.11
C MET A 1 6.03 -0.62 17.55
N MET A 2 6.07 -0.91 16.25
CA MET A 2 5.28 -2.01 15.68
C MET A 2 6.02 -3.32 15.90
N ILE A 3 5.35 -4.26 16.57
CA ILE A 3 5.86 -5.58 16.92
C ILE A 3 5.13 -6.62 16.08
N CYS A 4 5.87 -7.59 15.54
CA CYS A 4 5.29 -8.68 14.77
C CYS A 4 4.42 -9.56 15.68
N PRO A 5 3.15 -9.86 15.31
CA PRO A 5 2.28 -10.70 16.13
C PRO A 5 2.74 -12.16 16.20
N ASN A 6 3.47 -12.65 15.19
CA ASN A 6 3.88 -14.06 15.11
C ASN A 6 5.10 -14.40 15.97
N CYS A 7 6.13 -13.54 15.96
CA CYS A 7 7.42 -13.84 16.62
C CYS A 7 7.87 -12.75 17.60
N LYS A 8 7.03 -11.75 17.87
CA LYS A 8 7.31 -10.60 18.77
C LYS A 8 8.57 -9.79 18.40
N SER A 9 9.08 -9.98 17.19
CA SER A 9 10.25 -9.26 16.67
C SER A 9 9.87 -7.87 16.16
N ARG A 10 10.86 -7.00 15.99
CA ARG A 10 10.64 -5.64 15.48
C ARG A 10 10.30 -5.68 13.99
N LEU A 11 9.26 -4.97 13.60
CA LEU A 11 8.91 -4.78 12.20
C LEU A 11 9.78 -3.68 11.59
N LYS A 12 10.36 -3.97 10.43
CA LYS A 12 11.12 -3.00 9.63
C LYS A 12 10.17 -2.26 8.69
N LYS A 13 10.23 -0.94 8.72
CA LYS A 13 9.50 -0.08 7.78
C LYS A 13 10.19 -0.11 6.41
N VAL A 14 9.46 -0.49 5.38
CA VAL A 14 9.92 -0.62 3.99
C VAL A 14 9.00 0.22 3.12
N LYS A 15 9.57 0.95 2.15
CA LYS A 15 8.81 1.69 1.14
C LYS A 15 8.78 0.85 -0.13
N VAL A 16 7.60 0.41 -0.53
CA VAL A 16 7.36 -0.42 -1.70
C VAL A 16 6.82 0.47 -2.82
N ASN A 17 7.39 0.33 -4.01
CA ASN A 17 6.87 0.98 -5.19
C ASN A 17 5.74 0.11 -5.74
N VAL A 18 4.55 0.66 -5.90
CA VAL A 18 3.41 -0.06 -6.47
C VAL A 18 3.24 0.42 -7.91
N GLU A 19 3.14 -0.52 -8.84
CA GLU A 19 2.85 -0.21 -10.24
C GLU A 19 1.53 0.54 -10.31
N ASP A 20 1.47 1.55 -11.19
CA ASP A 20 0.38 2.51 -11.31
C ASP A 20 0.13 3.49 -10.15
N ALA A 21 0.80 3.35 -9.01
CA ALA A 21 0.79 4.37 -7.97
C ALA A 21 1.94 5.37 -8.13
N LYS A 22 1.68 6.66 -7.87
CA LYS A 22 2.72 7.69 -7.76
C LYS A 22 3.37 7.66 -6.37
N THR A 23 2.55 7.39 -5.36
CA THR A 23 2.98 7.32 -3.97
C THR A 23 3.53 5.94 -3.65
N LYS A 24 4.64 5.89 -2.90
CA LYS A 24 5.21 4.64 -2.39
C LYS A 24 4.38 4.13 -1.22
N ALA A 25 3.96 2.87 -1.28
CA ALA A 25 3.28 2.20 -0.19
C ALA A 25 4.28 1.96 0.96
N ILE A 26 3.85 2.20 2.18
CA ILE A 26 4.61 1.86 3.38
C ILE A 26 4.17 0.46 3.82
N SER A 27 5.12 -0.47 3.88
CA SER A 27 4.93 -1.80 4.45
C SER A 27 5.81 -2.01 5.68
N TYR A 28 5.34 -2.82 6.60
CA TYR A 28 6.04 -3.30 7.77
C TYR A 28 6.34 -4.78 7.56
N GLN A 29 7.61 -5.11 7.36
CA GLN A 29 8.09 -6.48 7.16
C GLN A 29 8.85 -6.95 8.38
N CYS A 30 8.55 -8.16 8.85
CA CYS A 30 9.34 -8.78 9.90
C CYS A 30 10.66 -9.31 9.32
N THR A 31 11.75 -9.18 10.07
CA THR A 31 13.07 -9.70 9.65
C THR A 31 13.28 -11.16 10.05
N ASN A 32 12.47 -11.67 10.98
CA ASN A 32 12.63 -13.00 11.58
C ASN A 32 11.57 -14.01 11.11
N CYS A 33 10.52 -13.55 10.42
CA CYS A 33 9.50 -14.41 9.83
C CYS A 33 8.85 -13.72 8.62
N ASP A 34 8.04 -14.46 7.86
CA ASP A 34 7.36 -13.97 6.65
C ASP A 34 6.14 -13.07 6.92
N TYR A 35 6.02 -12.52 8.13
CA TYR A 35 4.93 -11.59 8.43
C TYR A 35 5.20 -10.24 7.76
N PHE A 36 4.25 -9.81 6.93
CA PHE A 36 4.22 -8.47 6.36
C PHE A 36 2.83 -7.85 6.47
N THR A 37 2.78 -6.54 6.61
CA THR A 37 1.53 -5.77 6.62
C THR A 37 1.75 -4.38 6.05
N PHE A 38 0.73 -3.76 5.46
CA PHE A 38 0.81 -2.40 4.95
C PHE A 38 0.32 -1.39 5.99
N GLU A 39 0.92 -0.20 6.00
CA GLU A 39 0.40 0.92 6.79
C GLU A 39 -0.95 1.36 6.21
N PRO A 40 -2.04 1.37 7.00
CA PRO A 40 -3.39 1.60 6.48
C PRO A 40 -3.53 2.97 5.80
N SER A 41 -2.90 4.01 6.34
CA SER A 41 -2.93 5.35 5.75
C SER A 41 -2.26 5.36 4.36
N SER A 42 -1.15 4.64 4.22
CA SER A 42 -0.39 4.59 2.97
C SER A 42 -1.07 3.70 1.92
N SER A 43 -1.63 2.56 2.33
CA SER A 43 -2.35 1.67 1.41
C SER A 43 -3.63 2.31 0.87
N ILE A 44 -4.37 3.06 1.69
CA ILE A 44 -5.55 3.81 1.24
C ILE A 44 -5.17 4.85 0.19
N GLN A 45 -4.07 5.58 0.37
CA GLN A 45 -3.62 6.57 -0.59
C GLN A 45 -3.25 5.93 -1.93
N VAL A 46 -2.48 4.84 -1.90
CA VAL A 46 -2.09 4.09 -3.09
C VAL A 46 -3.32 3.53 -3.82
N LEU A 47 -4.27 2.96 -3.10
CA LEU A 47 -5.52 2.46 -3.68
C LEU A 47 -6.36 3.55 -4.35
N ARG A 48 -6.38 4.77 -3.78
CA ARG A 48 -7.06 5.92 -4.41
C ARG A 48 -6.41 6.32 -5.72
N GLU A 49 -5.08 6.41 -5.74
CA GLU A 49 -4.34 6.76 -6.96
C GLU A 49 -4.55 5.72 -8.07
N ILE A 50 -4.53 4.43 -7.73
CA ILE A 50 -4.81 3.35 -8.68
C ILE A 50 -6.24 3.48 -9.22
N LYS A 51 -7.24 3.66 -8.33
CA LYS A 51 -8.65 3.84 -8.75
C LYS A 51 -8.88 5.07 -9.61
N GLU A 52 -8.18 6.18 -9.35
CA GLU A 52 -8.27 7.39 -10.17
C GLU A 52 -7.70 7.17 -11.58
N LYS A 53 -6.59 6.44 -11.70
CA LYS A 53 -6.04 6.06 -13.02
C LYS A 53 -6.89 5.02 -13.75
N GLU A 54 -7.38 4.02 -13.04
CA GLU A 54 -8.29 2.98 -13.54
C GLU A 54 -9.71 3.47 -13.79
N SER A 55 -9.98 4.76 -13.62
CA SER A 55 -11.21 5.39 -14.11
C SER A 55 -11.00 6.07 -15.47
N PRO A 56 -10.61 5.37 -16.56
CA PRO A 56 -10.72 5.96 -17.87
C PRO A 56 -12.19 5.97 -18.31
N LEU A 57 -12.63 7.14 -18.76
CA LEU A 57 -13.88 7.44 -19.48
C LEU A 57 -15.11 7.70 -18.60
N LYS A 58 -15.20 8.93 -18.06
CA LYS A 58 -16.46 9.68 -18.13
C LYS A 58 -16.84 9.79 -19.61
N ILE A 59 -17.56 8.80 -20.14
CA ILE A 59 -18.22 8.92 -21.44
C ILE A 59 -19.15 10.12 -21.30
N ARG A 60 -18.73 11.28 -21.81
CA ARG A 60 -19.65 12.40 -22.05
C ARG A 60 -20.59 11.90 -23.15
N ARG A 61 -21.74 11.36 -22.77
CA ARG A 61 -22.86 11.18 -23.70
C ARG A 61 -23.22 12.58 -24.21
N LYS A 62 -22.80 12.88 -25.44
CA LYS A 62 -23.47 13.88 -26.27
C LYS A 62 -24.60 13.13 -26.99
N GLN A 63 -25.82 13.21 -26.46
CA GLN A 63 -27.04 13.36 -27.24
C GLN A 63 -28.21 13.66 -26.32
#